data_AF-A0A7S3QR37-F1
#
_entry.id   AF-A0A7S3QR37-F1
#
_cell.length_a   1.000
_cell.length_b   1.000
_cell.length_c   1.000
_cell.angle_alpha   90.00
_cell.angle_beta   90.00
_cell.angle_gamma   90.00
#
_symmetry.space_group_name_H-M   'P 1'
#
loop_
_entity.id
_entity.type
_entity.pdbx_description
1 polymer ?
#
loop_
_entity_poly.entity_id
_entity_poly.type
_entity_poly.pdbx_seq_one_letter_code
_entity_poly.pdbx_strand_id
1 'polypeptide(L)'
;QKLNCTFGFVNLLAEGPPERAPSESESMPTAPDRPVYVGNFEYEAEEWEIKKLMEKYGDVERIDMKQGYAFVYMRYEEDGEYAIRKLDGMEWGYKKRPLRLQWSKMKEADRQRHVRPTTTLFVVNFDAARTRTRDLERLFEKYGPLRRVEIKRNYAFVQ
;
A
#
# COMPACT_ATOMS: atom_id res chain seq x y z
N GLN A 1 60.51 21.26 26.88
CA GLN A 1 61.47 21.04 25.78
C GLN A 1 60.76 20.29 24.65
N LYS A 2 61.11 20.63 23.41
CA LYS A 2 60.66 20.12 22.09
C LYS A 2 59.41 20.77 21.48
N LEU A 3 59.70 21.43 20.36
CA LEU A 3 58.87 22.19 19.45
C LEU A 3 58.40 21.34 18.25
N ASN A 4 57.45 21.92 17.49
CA ASN A 4 57.23 21.86 16.03
C ASN A 4 56.54 20.61 15.44
N CYS A 5 55.36 20.83 14.82
CA CYS A 5 55.27 20.99 13.37
C CYS A 5 53.85 21.39 12.91
N THR A 6 53.82 22.36 12.00
CA THR A 6 52.70 22.95 11.26
C THR A 6 52.04 21.95 10.29
N PHE A 7 50.78 22.20 9.90
CA PHE A 7 50.06 21.87 8.63
C PHE A 7 48.58 21.68 9.01
N GLY A 8 47.55 22.30 8.44
CA GLY A 8 47.37 23.19 7.30
C GLY A 8 45.88 23.13 6.93
N PHE A 9 45.32 24.28 6.53
CA PHE A 9 44.21 24.45 5.56
C PHE A 9 42.77 23.94 5.85
N VAL A 10 41.90 24.95 6.07
CA VAL A 10 40.56 25.24 5.49
C VAL A 10 39.43 24.20 5.47
N ASN A 11 38.30 24.54 6.10
CA ASN A 11 37.02 24.90 5.45
C ASN A 11 36.01 25.28 6.56
N LEU A 12 35.52 26.52 6.62
CA LEU A 12 34.46 27.12 5.81
C LEU A 12 33.05 26.65 6.25
N LEU A 13 32.38 27.58 6.95
CA LEU A 13 30.95 27.90 6.92
C LEU A 13 29.94 26.74 6.93
N ALA A 14 29.15 26.67 8.01
CA ALA A 14 27.77 27.14 8.01
C ALA A 14 27.01 26.40 9.12
N GLU A 15 26.52 27.16 10.09
CA GLU A 15 25.48 26.70 11.00
C GLU A 15 24.21 26.45 10.17
N GLY A 16 23.97 25.18 9.82
CA GLY A 16 22.73 24.76 9.19
C GLY A 16 21.59 24.76 10.22
N PRO A 17 20.37 25.22 9.86
CA PRO A 17 19.23 25.17 10.77
C PRO A 17 18.88 23.72 11.15
N PRO A 18 18.25 23.50 12.31
CA PRO A 18 17.87 22.15 12.74
C PRO A 18 16.95 21.51 11.69
N GLU A 19 17.35 20.33 11.26
CA GLU A 19 16.62 19.42 10.38
C GLU A 19 15.19 19.29 10.90
N ARG A 20 14.23 19.86 10.16
CA ARG A 20 12.81 19.71 10.46
C ARG A 20 12.51 18.22 10.42
N ALA A 21 12.07 17.67 11.56
CA ALA A 21 11.34 16.41 11.59
C ALA A 21 10.27 16.43 10.47
N PRO A 22 10.13 15.36 9.68
CA PRO A 22 9.12 15.32 8.64
C PRO A 22 7.74 15.48 9.29
N SER A 23 7.08 16.59 8.96
CA SER A 23 5.71 16.90 9.34
C SER A 23 4.78 15.79 8.83
N GLU A 24 4.06 15.16 9.75
CA GLU A 24 2.95 14.23 9.51
C GLU A 24 1.89 14.84 8.58
N SER A 25 2.09 14.73 7.27
CA SER A 25 1.07 14.89 6.23
C SER A 25 1.51 14.36 4.86
N GLU A 26 2.68 13.72 4.75
CA GLU A 26 3.02 12.98 3.55
C GLU A 26 2.15 11.73 3.50
N SER A 27 1.04 11.86 2.77
CA SER A 27 0.29 10.76 2.20
C SER A 27 1.28 9.68 1.81
N MET A 28 1.21 8.52 2.47
CA MET A 28 1.87 7.30 2.00
C MET A 28 1.70 7.28 0.48
N PRO A 29 2.75 7.01 -0.32
CA PRO A 29 2.53 6.85 -1.75
C PRO A 29 1.44 5.79 -1.85
N THR A 30 0.24 6.24 -2.21
CA THR A 30 -0.85 5.33 -2.48
C THR A 30 -0.34 4.62 -3.71
N ALA A 31 -0.10 3.30 -3.60
CA ALA A 31 0.28 2.52 -4.78
C ALA A 31 -0.60 3.02 -5.94
N PRO A 32 -0.01 3.38 -7.10
CA PRO A 32 -0.72 3.94 -8.23
C PRO A 32 -2.12 3.36 -8.35
N ASP A 33 -3.12 4.22 -8.55
CA ASP A 33 -4.56 3.91 -8.65
C ASP A 33 -4.88 2.83 -9.73
N ARG A 34 -3.86 2.38 -10.45
CA ARG A 34 -3.89 1.41 -11.52
C ARG A 34 -2.98 0.21 -11.22
N PRO A 35 -3.54 -0.93 -10.77
CA PRO A 35 -2.76 -2.14 -10.62
C PRO A 35 -2.36 -2.74 -11.98
N VAL A 36 -1.27 -3.49 -11.98
CA VAL A 36 -0.84 -4.32 -13.12
C VAL A 36 -1.65 -5.61 -13.10
N TYR A 37 -2.39 -5.87 -14.17
CA TYR A 37 -3.00 -7.16 -14.41
C TYR A 37 -1.94 -8.15 -14.90
N VAL A 38 -1.88 -9.32 -14.28
CA VAL A 38 -1.06 -10.45 -14.67
C VAL A 38 -2.01 -11.60 -14.93
N GLY A 39 -2.01 -12.19 -16.11
CA GLY A 39 -2.92 -13.27 -16.44
C GLY A 39 -2.29 -14.33 -17.32
N ASN A 40 -3.08 -15.36 -17.63
CA ASN A 40 -2.67 -16.48 -18.46
C ASN A 40 -1.56 -17.35 -17.83
N PHE A 41 -1.36 -17.23 -16.51
CA PHE A 41 -0.51 -18.12 -15.74
C PHE A 41 -1.26 -19.40 -15.31
N GLU A 42 -0.51 -20.38 -14.82
CA GLU A 42 -1.00 -21.70 -14.38
C GLU A 42 -2.04 -21.58 -13.25
N TYR A 43 -3.05 -22.45 -13.19
CA TYR A 43 -3.95 -22.48 -12.03
C TYR A 43 -3.25 -22.87 -10.72
N GLU A 44 -2.11 -23.56 -10.82
CA GLU A 44 -1.27 -23.97 -9.69
C GLU A 44 -0.26 -22.88 -9.28
N ALA A 45 -0.21 -21.76 -10.01
CA ALA A 45 0.63 -20.64 -9.61
C ALA A 45 0.18 -20.11 -8.26
N GLU A 46 1.12 -19.71 -7.41
CA GLU A 46 0.81 -19.11 -6.11
C GLU A 46 1.15 -17.62 -6.06
N GLU A 47 0.53 -16.91 -5.12
CA GLU A 47 0.75 -15.48 -4.92
C GLU A 47 2.23 -15.16 -4.71
N TRP A 48 2.93 -16.00 -3.93
CA TRP A 48 4.34 -15.82 -3.63
C TRP A 48 5.23 -15.90 -4.88
N GLU A 49 4.85 -16.72 -5.87
CA GLU A 49 5.60 -16.84 -7.12
C GLU A 49 5.44 -15.59 -7.97
N ILE A 50 4.20 -15.09 -8.07
CA ILE A 50 3.89 -13.83 -8.77
C ILE A 50 4.57 -12.65 -8.07
N LYS A 51 4.57 -12.64 -6.73
CA LYS A 51 5.29 -11.63 -5.93
C LYS A 51 6.76 -11.62 -6.27
N LYS A 52 7.42 -12.77 -6.19
CA LYS A 52 8.85 -12.91 -6.46
C LYS A 52 9.20 -12.53 -7.90
N LEU A 53 8.32 -12.83 -8.85
CA LEU A 53 8.48 -12.41 -10.24
C LEU A 53 8.45 -10.89 -10.39
N MET A 54 7.47 -10.24 -9.76
CA MET A 54 7.25 -8.79 -9.87
C MET A 54 8.24 -7.97 -9.06
N GLU A 55 8.66 -8.44 -7.88
CA GLU A 55 9.68 -7.81 -7.04
C GLU A 55 11.03 -7.64 -7.77
N LYS A 56 11.28 -8.42 -8.83
CA LYS A 56 12.46 -8.26 -9.68
C LYS A 56 12.44 -6.99 -10.55
N TYR A 57 11.25 -6.46 -10.82
CA TYR A 57 11.02 -5.32 -11.70
C TYR A 57 10.59 -4.06 -10.94
N GLY A 58 10.11 -4.19 -9.70
CA GLY A 58 9.87 -3.07 -8.80
C GLY A 58 9.25 -3.48 -7.47
N ASP A 59 9.00 -2.50 -6.61
CA ASP A 59 8.51 -2.75 -5.24
C ASP A 59 7.00 -3.09 -5.28
N VAL A 60 6.65 -4.29 -4.82
CA VAL A 60 5.27 -4.78 -4.80
C VAL A 60 4.64 -4.43 -3.45
N GLU A 61 3.64 -3.55 -3.48
CA GLU A 61 2.91 -3.17 -2.28
C GLU A 61 1.86 -4.21 -1.91
N ARG A 62 1.12 -4.72 -2.92
CA ARG A 62 0.05 -5.69 -2.70
C ARG A 62 -0.20 -6.56 -3.91
N ILE A 63 -0.70 -7.76 -3.69
CA ILE A 63 -1.18 -8.65 -4.73
C ILE A 63 -2.60 -9.07 -4.40
N ASP A 64 -3.43 -9.15 -5.43
CA ASP A 64 -4.78 -9.66 -5.37
C ASP A 64 -4.88 -10.81 -6.36
N MET A 65 -4.75 -12.04 -5.86
CA MET A 65 -4.73 -13.22 -6.70
C MET A 65 -6.14 -13.79 -6.89
N LYS A 66 -6.51 -14.09 -8.14
CA LYS A 66 -7.74 -14.78 -8.53
C LYS A 66 -7.40 -16.01 -9.41
N GLN A 67 -8.39 -16.84 -9.69
CA GLN A 67 -8.15 -18.06 -10.49
C GLN A 67 -7.79 -17.71 -11.95
N GLY A 68 -6.52 -17.92 -12.30
CA GLY A 68 -5.98 -17.70 -13.66
C GLY A 68 -5.54 -16.27 -13.97
N TYR A 69 -5.59 -15.35 -12.99
CA TYR A 69 -5.07 -13.98 -13.10
C TYR A 69 -4.86 -13.33 -11.73
N ALA A 70 -4.02 -12.32 -11.65
CA ALA A 70 -3.69 -11.57 -10.45
C ALA A 70 -3.60 -10.07 -10.77
N PHE A 71 -3.89 -9.24 -9.77
CA PHE A 71 -3.64 -7.81 -9.81
C PHE A 71 -2.51 -7.47 -8.87
N VAL A 72 -1.47 -6.83 -9.39
CA VAL A 72 -0.27 -6.46 -8.64
C VAL A 72 -0.25 -4.94 -8.51
N TYR A 73 -0.25 -4.48 -7.27
CA TYR A 73 -0.11 -3.08 -6.91
C TYR A 73 1.36 -2.80 -6.73
N MET A 74 1.94 -2.17 -7.75
CA MET A 74 3.31 -1.67 -7.69
C MET A 74 3.34 -0.38 -6.88
N ARG A 75 4.45 -0.09 -6.21
CA ARG A 75 4.64 1.18 -5.50
C ARG A 75 4.81 2.36 -6.45
N TYR A 76 5.45 2.13 -7.59
CA TYR A 76 5.70 3.13 -8.62
C TYR A 76 5.07 2.70 -9.95
N GLU A 77 4.48 3.65 -10.68
CA GLU A 77 3.86 3.37 -11.98
C GLU A 77 4.92 3.01 -13.03
N GLU A 78 6.10 3.65 -12.97
CA GLU A 78 7.23 3.38 -13.87
C GLU A 78 7.70 1.93 -13.80
N ASP A 79 7.80 1.39 -12.58
CA ASP A 79 8.15 -0.02 -12.33
C ASP A 79 7.10 -0.96 -12.94
N GLY A 80 5.82 -0.62 -12.81
CA GLY A 80 4.73 -1.38 -13.39
C GLY A 80 4.77 -1.38 -14.92
N GLU A 81 5.08 -0.25 -15.55
CA GLU A 81 5.24 -0.17 -17.00
C GLU A 81 6.44 -1.00 -17.47
N TYR A 82 7.56 -0.91 -16.74
CA TYR A 82 8.76 -1.68 -17.02
C TYR A 82 8.51 -3.20 -16.89
N ALA A 83 7.80 -3.61 -15.83
CA ALA A 83 7.39 -4.99 -15.63
C ALA A 83 6.49 -5.48 -16.78
N ILE A 84 5.46 -4.72 -17.16
CA ILE A 84 4.57 -5.04 -18.28
C ILE A 84 5.39 -5.24 -19.56
N ARG A 85 6.27 -4.30 -19.91
CA ARG A 85 7.04 -4.34 -21.16
C ARG A 85 8.02 -5.51 -21.24
N LYS A 86 8.47 -6.03 -20.09
CA LYS A 86 9.45 -7.13 -20.02
C LYS A 86 8.81 -8.51 -19.82
N LEU A 87 7.70 -8.58 -19.10
CA LEU A 87 7.05 -9.84 -18.73
C LEU A 87 5.86 -10.17 -19.64
N ASP A 88 5.27 -9.20 -20.34
CA ASP A 88 4.21 -9.50 -21.32
C ASP A 88 4.77 -10.38 -22.45
N GLY A 89 4.11 -11.51 -22.67
CA GLY A 89 4.55 -12.54 -23.62
C GLY A 89 5.68 -13.45 -23.11
N MET A 90 6.17 -13.25 -21.89
CA MET A 90 7.21 -14.11 -21.32
C MET A 90 6.64 -15.47 -20.94
N GLU A 91 7.30 -16.54 -21.38
CA GLU A 91 6.97 -17.91 -20.95
C GLU A 91 7.27 -18.08 -19.46
N TRP A 92 6.25 -18.43 -18.68
CA TRP A 92 6.37 -18.59 -17.24
C TRP A 92 5.65 -19.84 -16.72
N GLY A 93 6.14 -20.36 -15.59
CA GLY A 93 5.66 -21.60 -14.97
C GLY A 93 6.12 -22.87 -15.69
N TYR A 94 5.66 -24.02 -15.19
CA TYR A 94 6.06 -25.34 -15.69
C TYR A 94 5.54 -25.61 -17.10
N LYS A 95 4.33 -25.14 -17.42
CA LYS A 95 3.73 -25.25 -18.76
C LYS A 95 4.21 -24.19 -19.75
N LYS A 96 5.20 -23.34 -19.37
CA LYS A 96 5.78 -22.28 -20.22
C LYS A 96 4.72 -21.43 -20.92
N ARG A 97 3.66 -21.06 -20.20
CA ARG A 97 2.57 -20.28 -20.79
C ARG A 97 3.02 -18.82 -20.91
N PRO A 98 2.73 -18.14 -22.03
CA PRO A 98 3.05 -16.73 -22.16
C PRO A 98 2.21 -15.93 -21.18
N LEU A 99 2.85 -15.22 -20.26
CA LEU A 99 2.16 -14.31 -19.36
C LEU A 99 1.54 -13.18 -20.15
N ARG A 100 0.41 -12.69 -19.66
CA ARG A 100 -0.22 -11.49 -20.18
C ARG A 100 -0.17 -10.42 -19.10
N LEU A 101 0.62 -9.38 -19.33
CA LEU A 101 0.71 -8.26 -18.40
C LEU A 101 0.15 -7.01 -19.05
N GLN A 102 -0.81 -6.36 -18.38
CA GLN A 102 -1.41 -5.13 -18.88
C GLN A 102 -1.77 -4.22 -17.72
N TRP A 103 -1.83 -2.92 -17.98
CA TRP A 103 -2.41 -2.02 -17.01
C TRP A 103 -3.90 -2.30 -16.82
N SER A 104 -4.30 -2.60 -15.59
CA SER A 104 -5.69 -2.96 -15.28
C SER A 104 -6.64 -1.80 -15.55
N LYS A 105 -7.84 -2.15 -16.04
CA LYS A 105 -9.00 -1.26 -16.11
C LYS A 105 -9.98 -1.65 -15.00
N MET A 106 -9.52 -1.67 -13.76
CA MET A 106 -10.35 -2.06 -12.62
C MET A 106 -11.47 -1.04 -12.45
N LYS A 107 -12.73 -1.51 -12.51
CA LYS A 107 -13.92 -0.68 -12.27
C LYS A 107 -13.93 -0.23 -10.80
N GLU A 108 -14.34 1.01 -10.53
CA GLU A 108 -14.40 1.62 -9.20
C GLU A 108 -15.02 0.73 -8.10
N ALA A 109 -16.03 -0.08 -8.45
CA ALA A 109 -16.69 -0.98 -7.49
C ALA A 109 -15.75 -2.06 -6.89
N ASP A 110 -14.75 -2.52 -7.64
CA ASP A 110 -13.77 -3.49 -7.14
C ASP A 110 -12.67 -2.77 -6.32
N ARG A 111 -12.46 -1.46 -6.53
CA ARG A 111 -11.51 -0.64 -5.74
C ARG A 111 -11.98 -0.50 -4.28
N GLN A 112 -13.30 -0.35 -4.06
CA GLN A 112 -13.86 -0.16 -2.72
C GLN A 112 -13.68 -1.36 -1.78
N ARG A 113 -13.58 -2.59 -2.32
CA ARG A 113 -13.36 -3.80 -1.51
C ARG A 113 -11.95 -3.91 -0.95
N HIS A 114 -11.04 -3.08 -1.45
CA HIS A 114 -9.60 -3.27 -1.31
C HIS A 114 -8.90 -2.05 -0.70
N VAL A 115 -9.64 -1.06 -0.20
CA VAL A 115 -9.09 0.00 0.65
C VAL A 115 -8.47 -0.67 1.87
N ARG A 116 -7.20 -0.36 2.15
CA ARG A 116 -6.47 -0.85 3.33
C ARG A 116 -7.39 -0.75 4.56
N PRO A 117 -7.51 -1.80 5.40
CA PRO A 117 -8.34 -1.71 6.58
C PRO A 117 -7.80 -0.57 7.45
N THR A 118 -8.54 0.52 7.49
CA THR A 118 -8.27 1.59 8.43
C THR A 118 -8.61 1.09 9.82
N THR A 119 -7.89 1.57 10.83
CA THR A 119 -8.24 1.33 12.25
C THR A 119 -9.66 1.81 12.57
N THR A 120 -10.26 2.62 11.70
CA THR A 120 -11.66 3.03 11.75
C THR A 120 -12.59 1.95 11.21
N LEU A 121 -13.39 1.37 12.07
CA LEU A 121 -14.54 0.53 11.76
C LEU A 121 -15.73 1.37 11.28
N PHE A 122 -16.38 0.92 10.21
CA PHE A 122 -17.62 1.48 9.71
C PHE A 122 -18.80 0.64 10.20
N VAL A 123 -19.57 1.20 11.13
CA VAL A 123 -20.73 0.54 11.74
C VAL A 123 -21.99 1.03 11.02
N VAL A 124 -22.74 0.10 10.44
CA VAL A 124 -24.01 0.36 9.73
C VAL A 124 -25.12 -0.52 10.29
N ASN A 125 -26.37 -0.26 9.87
CA ASN A 125 -27.55 -1.04 10.27
C ASN A 125 -27.89 -0.94 11.77
N PHE A 126 -27.54 0.18 12.42
CA PHE A 126 -28.03 0.52 13.75
C PHE A 126 -29.11 1.61 13.67
N ASP A 127 -29.98 1.65 14.67
CA ASP A 127 -31.04 2.65 14.76
C ASP A 127 -30.44 3.99 15.18
N ALA A 128 -30.14 4.85 14.21
CA ALA A 128 -29.49 6.13 14.47
C ALA A 128 -30.37 7.14 15.23
N ALA A 129 -31.68 6.89 15.34
CA ALA A 129 -32.57 7.71 16.17
C ALA A 129 -32.42 7.34 17.66
N ARG A 130 -32.03 6.10 17.96
CA ARG A 130 -31.98 5.56 19.32
C ARG A 130 -30.56 5.35 19.85
N THR A 131 -29.62 4.93 19.01
CA THR A 131 -28.23 4.64 19.39
C THR A 131 -27.41 5.91 19.46
N ARG A 132 -26.77 6.16 20.61
CA ARG A 132 -25.86 7.29 20.83
C ARG A 132 -24.42 6.82 20.95
N THR A 133 -23.48 7.77 20.94
CA THR A 133 -22.04 7.53 21.08
C THR A 133 -21.73 6.62 22.26
N ARG A 134 -22.35 6.87 23.43
CA ARG A 134 -22.17 6.08 24.65
C ARG A 134 -22.58 4.61 24.53
N ASP A 135 -23.56 4.30 23.68
CA ASP A 135 -24.01 2.93 23.46
C ASP A 135 -23.00 2.15 22.61
N LEU A 136 -22.43 2.82 21.60
CA LEU A 136 -21.32 2.26 20.81
C LEU A 136 -20.07 2.10 21.69
N GLU A 137 -19.75 3.09 22.52
CA GLU A 137 -18.61 3.01 23.46
C GLU A 137 -18.71 1.79 24.36
N ARG A 138 -19.87 1.56 25.00
CA ARG A 138 -20.12 0.38 25.83
C ARG A 138 -20.09 -0.93 25.05
N LEU A 139 -20.59 -0.94 23.81
CA LEU A 139 -20.61 -2.14 22.99
C LEU A 139 -19.19 -2.59 22.60
N PHE A 140 -18.32 -1.62 22.31
CA PHE A 140 -16.96 -1.88 21.85
C PHE A 140 -15.90 -1.85 22.97
N GLU A 141 -16.26 -1.46 24.19
CA GLU A 141 -15.40 -1.48 25.38
C GLU A 141 -14.72 -2.84 25.60
N LYS A 142 -15.44 -3.94 25.33
CA LYS A 142 -14.91 -5.31 25.45
C LYS A 142 -13.80 -5.65 24.44
N TYR A 143 -13.69 -4.90 23.35
CA TYR A 143 -12.68 -5.10 22.30
C TYR A 143 -11.47 -4.19 22.47
N GLY A 144 -11.55 -3.19 23.34
CA GLY A 144 -10.44 -2.29 23.66
C GLY A 144 -10.86 -0.84 23.84
N PRO A 145 -9.90 0.04 24.21
CA PRO A 145 -10.15 1.46 24.35
C PRO A 145 -10.42 2.10 22.99
N LEU A 146 -11.58 2.74 22.84
CA LEU A 146 -11.92 3.52 21.66
C LEU A 146 -11.23 4.88 21.72
N ARG A 147 -10.55 5.27 20.64
CA ARG A 147 -9.99 6.62 20.49
C ARG A 147 -11.04 7.61 20.00
N ARG A 148 -11.95 7.19 19.12
CA ARG A 148 -12.93 8.10 18.50
C ARG A 148 -14.18 7.37 18.05
N VAL A 149 -15.34 7.92 18.41
CA VAL A 149 -16.65 7.48 17.93
C VAL A 149 -17.38 8.66 17.29
N GLU A 150 -17.74 8.54 16.02
CA GLU A 150 -18.45 9.57 15.27
C GLU A 150 -19.69 8.98 14.61
N ILE A 151 -20.87 9.39 15.07
CA ILE A 151 -22.15 8.99 14.48
C ILE A 151 -22.55 10.01 13.43
N LYS A 152 -22.83 9.54 12.21
CA LYS A 152 -23.50 10.29 11.14
C LYS A 152 -24.86 9.66 10.87
N ARG A 153 -25.69 10.39 10.13
CA ARG A 153 -27.08 10.06 9.77
C ARG A 153 -27.48 8.59 9.99
N ASN A 154 -26.96 7.67 9.17
CA ASN A 154 -27.32 6.24 9.22
C ASN A 154 -26.11 5.31 9.40
N TYR A 155 -24.97 5.85 9.86
CA TYR A 155 -23.73 5.09 9.98
C TYR A 155 -22.78 5.74 10.99
N ALA A 156 -21.87 4.97 11.56
CA ALA A 156 -20.91 5.44 12.54
C ALA A 156 -19.50 5.00 12.19
N PHE A 157 -18.52 5.83 12.55
CA PHE A 157 -17.11 5.53 12.49
C PHE A 157 -16.58 5.32 13.91
N VAL A 158 -15.92 4.19 14.15
CA VAL A 158 -15.36 3.82 15.45
C VAL A 158 -13.89 3.49 15.27
N GLN A 159 -13.00 4.16 15.99
CA GLN A 159 -11.54 3.97 15.92
C GLN A 159 -10.96 3.81 17.31
#